data_AF-A0A0N0TB94-F1
#
_entry.id   AF-A0A0N0TB94-F1
#
_cell.length_a   1.000
_cell.length_b   1.000
_cell.length_c   1.000
_cell.angle_alpha   90.00
_cell.angle_beta   90.00
_cell.angle_gamma   90.00
#
_symmetry.space_group_name_H-M   'P 1'
#
loop_
_entity.id
_entity.type
_entity.pdbx_description
1 polymer ?
#
loop_
_entity_poly.entity_id
_entity_poly.type
_entity_poly.pdbx_seq_one_letter_code
_entity_poly.pdbx_strand_id
1 'polypeptide(L)'
;MRQPDPARSGARTVRWDVQLTPHEQERLLIHVAADVAEKRRARGLRLNHPEAVALITSHILEGARDGRTVAELMSSGRKILTRDDVMDGVPEMIHDVQVEATFPDGTKLVTVHEPII
;
A
#
# COMPACT_ATOMS: atom_id res chain seq x y z
N MET A 1 35.14 -36.57 34.57
CA MET A 1 35.11 -35.44 33.61
C MET A 1 33.65 -35.16 33.30
N ARG A 2 33.03 -34.16 33.96
CA ARG A 2 31.62 -33.80 33.74
C ARG A 2 31.52 -33.00 32.44
N GLN A 3 30.65 -33.40 31.52
CA GLN A 3 30.23 -32.55 30.41
C GLN A 3 29.62 -31.26 30.95
N PRO A 4 29.93 -30.09 30.36
CA PRO A 4 29.28 -28.85 30.74
C PRO A 4 27.82 -28.84 30.26
N ASP A 5 26.96 -28.34 31.13
CA ASP A 5 25.51 -28.15 30.94
C ASP A 5 25.25 -27.03 29.89
N PRO A 6 24.49 -27.29 28.81
CA PRO A 6 24.26 -26.32 27.73
C PRO A 6 23.29 -25.18 28.11
N ALA A 7 22.74 -25.15 29.33
CA ALA A 7 21.68 -24.22 29.72
C ALA A 7 22.13 -22.85 30.28
N ARG A 8 23.30 -22.33 29.89
CA ARG A 8 23.74 -20.97 30.27
C ARG A 8 24.25 -20.15 29.08
N SER A 9 23.33 -19.79 28.20
CA SER A 9 23.50 -18.63 27.31
C SER A 9 22.17 -17.89 27.24
N GLY A 10 22.02 -16.88 28.10
CA GLY A 10 20.88 -15.97 28.14
C GLY A 10 20.91 -14.99 26.97
N ALA A 11 20.94 -15.50 25.74
CA ALA A 11 20.56 -14.70 24.58
C ALA A 11 19.05 -14.51 24.69
N ARG A 12 18.62 -13.34 25.20
CA ARG A 12 17.24 -12.88 25.00
C ARG A 12 17.04 -12.80 23.49
N THR A 13 16.37 -13.80 22.91
CA THR A 13 15.76 -13.65 21.59
C THR A 13 14.78 -12.51 21.72
N VAL A 14 15.21 -11.31 21.35
CA VAL A 14 14.30 -10.18 21.19
C VAL A 14 13.41 -10.58 20.02
N ARG A 15 12.21 -11.05 20.34
CA ARG A 15 11.18 -11.30 19.35
C ARG A 15 10.70 -9.92 18.93
N TRP A 16 11.27 -9.41 17.84
CA TRP A 16 10.81 -8.18 17.17
C TRP A 16 9.47 -8.46 16.49
N ASP A 17 8.48 -8.90 17.26
CA ASP A 17 7.14 -9.07 16.73
C ASP A 17 6.57 -7.67 16.56
N VAL A 18 6.56 -7.19 15.32
CA VAL A 18 5.55 -6.21 14.94
C VAL A 18 4.21 -6.92 15.08
N GLN A 19 3.46 -6.59 16.14
CA GLN A 19 2.16 -7.20 16.44
C GLN A 19 1.11 -6.61 15.50
N LEU A 20 1.06 -7.14 14.28
CA LEU A 20 0.14 -6.68 13.25
C LEU A 20 -1.18 -7.45 13.33
N THR A 21 -2.27 -6.71 13.43
CA THR A 21 -3.61 -7.22 13.18
C THR A 21 -3.72 -7.73 11.72
N PRO A 22 -4.64 -8.67 11.42
CA PRO A 22 -4.84 -9.13 10.04
C PRO A 22 -5.07 -7.98 9.05
N HIS A 23 -5.80 -6.95 9.46
CA HIS A 23 -6.04 -5.75 8.67
C HIS A 23 -4.77 -4.95 8.39
N GLU A 24 -3.85 -4.84 9.35
CA GLU A 24 -2.55 -4.19 9.12
C GLU A 24 -1.65 -5.03 8.20
N GLN A 25 -1.73 -6.36 8.29
CA GLN A 25 -1.02 -7.25 7.36
C GLN A 25 -1.55 -7.11 5.92
N GLU A 26 -2.87 -7.01 5.74
CA GLU A 26 -3.49 -6.75 4.43
C GLU A 26 -3.01 -5.41 3.83
N ARG A 27 -2.92 -4.36 4.65
CA ARG A 27 -2.35 -3.07 4.21
C ARG A 27 -0.90 -3.21 3.74
N LEU A 28 -0.06 -3.96 4.46
CA LEU A 28 1.29 -4.24 4.01
C LEU A 28 1.33 -5.01 2.69
N LEU A 29 0.43 -5.97 2.47
CA LEU A 29 0.35 -6.69 1.20
C LEU A 29 0.00 -5.75 0.04
N ILE A 30 -0.84 -4.73 0.27
CA ILE A 30 -1.14 -3.70 -0.74
C ILE A 30 0.12 -2.92 -1.11
N HIS A 31 0.93 -2.51 -0.13
CA HIS A 31 2.20 -1.81 -0.42
C HIS A 31 3.16 -2.71 -1.22
N VAL A 32 3.26 -4.00 -0.90
CA VAL A 32 4.06 -4.95 -1.69
C VAL A 32 3.53 -5.07 -3.13
N ALA A 33 2.21 -5.11 -3.32
CA ALA A 33 1.61 -5.13 -4.65
C ALA A 33 1.91 -3.85 -5.44
N ALA A 34 1.83 -2.69 -4.79
CA ALA A 34 2.17 -1.39 -5.36
C ALA A 34 3.65 -1.32 -5.77
N ASP A 35 4.58 -1.81 -4.94
CA ASP A 35 6.01 -1.88 -5.27
C ASP A 35 6.27 -2.74 -6.52
N VAL A 36 5.56 -3.87 -6.64
CA VAL A 36 5.66 -4.74 -7.82
C VAL A 36 5.10 -4.03 -9.06
N ALA A 37 3.97 -3.33 -8.93
CA ALA A 37 3.37 -2.53 -9.99
C ALA A 37 4.31 -1.40 -10.46
N GLU A 38 4.90 -0.63 -9.54
CA GLU A 38 5.83 0.44 -9.86
C GLU A 38 7.06 -0.09 -10.60
N LYS A 39 7.62 -1.22 -10.15
CA LYS A 39 8.73 -1.89 -10.84
C LYS A 39 8.35 -2.36 -12.25
N ARG A 40 7.10 -2.76 -12.49
CA ARG A 40 6.60 -3.14 -13.82
C ARG A 40 6.45 -1.92 -14.71
N ARG A 41 5.82 -0.85 -14.20
CA ARG A 41 5.67 0.44 -14.88
C ARG A 41 7.03 1.03 -15.28
N ALA A 42 8.01 0.98 -14.39
CA ALA A 42 9.38 1.45 -14.64
C ALA A 42 10.10 0.69 -15.78
N ARG A 43 9.63 -0.52 -16.13
CA ARG A 43 10.12 -1.27 -17.30
C ARG A 43 9.29 -1.01 -18.58
N GLY A 44 8.35 -0.07 -18.54
CA GLY A 44 7.47 0.29 -19.65
C GLY A 44 6.28 -0.65 -19.84
N LEU A 45 5.92 -1.46 -18.85
CA LEU A 45 4.73 -2.29 -18.93
C LEU A 45 3.48 -1.49 -18.57
N ARG A 46 2.44 -1.62 -19.40
CA ARG A 46 1.09 -1.15 -19.07
C ARG A 46 0.51 -1.99 -17.94
N LEU A 47 -0.02 -1.34 -16.92
CA LEU A 47 -0.51 -1.99 -15.71
C LEU A 47 -1.89 -2.61 -15.90
N ASN A 48 -2.12 -3.76 -15.28
CA ASN A 48 -3.44 -4.36 -15.19
C ASN A 48 -4.27 -3.76 -14.04
N HIS A 49 -5.52 -4.20 -13.90
CA HIS A 49 -6.45 -3.73 -12.89
C HIS A 49 -5.90 -3.76 -11.44
N PRO A 50 -5.46 -4.91 -10.87
CA PRO A 50 -4.99 -4.93 -9.49
C PRO A 50 -3.71 -4.11 -9.27
N GLU A 51 -2.84 -4.00 -10.29
CA GLU A 51 -1.65 -3.15 -10.22
C GLU A 51 -2.02 -1.66 -10.13
N ALA A 52 -2.99 -1.21 -10.93
CA ALA A 52 -3.47 0.16 -10.90
C ALA A 52 -4.12 0.51 -9.54
N VAL A 53 -5.01 -0.36 -9.05
CA VAL A 53 -5.66 -0.18 -7.74
C VAL A 53 -4.63 -0.16 -6.61
N ALA A 54 -3.61 -1.03 -6.64
CA ALA A 54 -2.57 -1.06 -5.62
C ALA A 54 -1.76 0.24 -5.57
N LEU A 55 -1.35 0.80 -6.71
CA LEU A 55 -0.61 2.07 -6.76
C LEU A 55 -1.43 3.24 -6.22
N ILE A 56 -2.70 3.36 -6.66
CA ILE A 56 -3.59 4.43 -6.18
C ILE A 56 -3.83 4.28 -4.68
N THR A 57 -4.01 3.06 -4.19
CA THR A 57 -4.23 2.79 -2.77
C THR A 57 -3.00 3.13 -1.94
N SER A 58 -1.82 2.71 -2.37
CA SER A 58 -0.55 3.03 -1.70
C SER A 58 -0.34 4.54 -1.62
N HIS A 59 -0.61 5.28 -2.71
CA HIS A 59 -0.54 6.75 -2.71
C HIS A 59 -1.45 7.39 -1.65
N ILE A 60 -2.67 6.89 -1.49
CA ILE A 60 -3.61 7.39 -0.48
C ILE A 60 -3.11 7.09 0.93
N LEU A 61 -2.64 5.86 1.18
CA LEU A 61 -2.15 5.44 2.49
C LEU A 61 -0.92 6.26 2.92
N GLU A 62 0.06 6.42 2.03
CA GLU A 62 1.27 7.22 2.30
C GLU A 62 0.94 8.70 2.44
N GLY A 63 0.05 9.24 1.61
CA GLY A 63 -0.37 10.63 1.73
C GLY A 63 -1.14 10.92 3.02
N ALA A 64 -1.95 9.99 3.52
CA ALA A 64 -2.58 10.10 4.84
C ALA A 64 -1.53 10.07 5.95
N ARG A 65 -0.51 9.21 5.81
CA ARG A 65 0.62 9.11 6.75
C ARG A 65 1.46 10.39 6.78
N ASP A 66 1.61 11.07 5.65
CA ASP A 66 2.26 12.38 5.50
C ASP A 66 1.44 13.52 6.14
N GLY A 67 0.19 13.27 6.52
CA GLY A 67 -0.71 14.29 7.08
C GLY A 67 -1.39 15.16 6.03
N ARG A 68 -1.46 14.71 4.77
CA ARG A 68 -2.27 15.38 3.74
C ARG A 68 -3.74 15.30 4.09
N THR A 69 -4.53 16.23 3.57
CA THR A 69 -5.98 16.25 3.78
C THR A 69 -6.68 15.22 2.88
N VAL A 70 -7.87 14.77 3.28
CA VAL A 70 -8.72 13.89 2.45
C VAL A 70 -8.94 14.51 1.05
N ALA A 71 -9.23 15.81 0.99
CA ALA A 71 -9.48 16.51 -0.27
C ALA A 71 -8.24 16.52 -1.20
N GLU A 72 -7.05 16.70 -0.65
CA GLU A 72 -5.81 16.61 -1.42
C GLU A 72 -5.58 15.20 -1.96
N LEU A 73 -5.90 14.16 -1.20
CA LEU A 73 -5.76 12.77 -1.64
C LEU A 73 -6.79 12.38 -2.70
N MET A 74 -8.03 12.88 -2.59
CA MET A 74 -9.05 12.75 -3.63
C MET A 74 -8.58 13.37 -4.96
N SER A 75 -7.93 14.54 -4.91
CA SER A 75 -7.43 15.21 -6.11
C SER A 75 -6.13 14.59 -6.65
N SER A 76 -5.18 14.28 -5.78
CA SER A 76 -3.87 13.75 -6.18
C SER A 76 -3.93 12.28 -6.61
N GLY A 77 -4.86 11.49 -6.08
CA GLY A 77 -5.08 10.11 -6.51
C GLY A 77 -5.44 9.98 -8.00
N ARG A 78 -6.07 11.01 -8.59
CA ARG A 78 -6.40 11.06 -10.02
C ARG A 78 -5.22 11.39 -10.94
N LYS A 79 -4.04 11.68 -10.37
CA LYS A 79 -2.85 12.13 -11.09
C LYS A 79 -1.75 11.06 -11.14
N ILE A 80 -2.00 9.88 -10.58
CA ILE A 80 -1.00 8.82 -10.42
C ILE A 80 -0.82 8.03 -11.71
N LEU A 81 -1.93 7.76 -12.40
CA LEU A 81 -1.99 6.96 -13.61
C LEU A 81 -2.81 7.68 -14.67
N THR A 82 -2.27 7.67 -15.88
CA THR A 82 -2.96 8.07 -17.10
C THR A 82 -3.47 6.85 -17.85
N ARG A 83 -4.32 7.06 -18.86
CA ARG A 83 -4.74 5.98 -19.78
C ARG A 83 -3.59 5.23 -20.44
N ASP A 84 -2.44 5.89 -20.67
CA ASP A 84 -1.26 5.28 -21.28
C ASP A 84 -0.50 4.35 -20.33
N ASP A 85 -0.65 4.54 -19.01
CA ASP A 85 0.03 3.74 -17.99
C ASP A 85 -0.63 2.37 -17.76
N VAL A 86 -1.86 2.17 -18.21
CA VAL A 86 -2.69 0.99 -17.90
C VAL A 86 -3.13 0.28 -19.17
N MET A 87 -3.48 -1.01 -19.08
CA MET A 87 -4.00 -1.80 -20.20
C MET A 87 -5.38 -1.29 -20.67
N ASP A 88 -5.75 -1.62 -21.91
CA ASP A 88 -7.05 -1.23 -22.48
C ASP A 88 -8.22 -1.77 -21.64
N GLY A 89 -9.23 -0.94 -21.42
CA GLY A 89 -10.41 -1.26 -20.61
C GLY A 89 -10.22 -1.07 -19.10
N VAL A 90 -8.98 -0.96 -18.60
CA VAL A 90 -8.72 -0.73 -17.17
C VAL A 90 -9.32 0.59 -16.65
N PRO A 91 -9.21 1.73 -17.36
CA PRO A 91 -9.84 2.99 -16.91
C PRO A 91 -11.36 2.87 -16.73
N GLU A 92 -12.01 2.12 -17.62
CA GLU A 92 -13.45 1.91 -17.58
C GLU A 92 -13.89 0.91 -16.48
N MET A 93 -12.97 0.06 -16.01
CA MET A 93 -13.24 -0.89 -14.91
C MET A 93 -13.11 -0.26 -13.53
N ILE A 94 -12.34 0.83 -13.40
CA ILE A 94 -12.02 1.46 -12.10
C ILE A 94 -12.75 2.81 -12.01
N HIS A 95 -14.02 2.77 -11.63
CA HIS A 95 -14.83 4.00 -11.43
C HIS A 95 -14.45 4.73 -10.14
N ASP A 96 -14.13 3.98 -9.10
CA ASP A 96 -13.68 4.51 -7.83
C ASP A 96 -12.62 3.61 -7.19
N VAL A 97 -11.78 4.23 -6.38
CA VAL A 97 -10.89 3.54 -5.44
C VAL A 97 -11.19 4.10 -4.05
N GLN A 98 -11.67 3.23 -3.17
CA GLN A 98 -12.05 3.55 -1.80
C GLN A 98 -11.07 2.94 -0.82
N VAL A 99 -10.50 3.77 0.06
CA VAL A 99 -9.47 3.36 1.01
C VAL A 99 -9.73 3.99 2.36
N GLU A 100 -9.83 3.17 3.40
CA GLU A 100 -9.75 3.65 4.77
C GLU A 100 -8.29 3.89 5.13
N ALA A 101 -7.93 5.14 5.39
CA ALA A 101 -6.58 5.55 5.72
C ALA A 101 -6.53 6.19 7.11
N THR A 102 -5.41 6.01 7.82
CA THR A 102 -5.21 6.53 9.17
C THR A 102 -4.47 7.87 9.08
N PHE A 103 -5.19 8.96 9.34
CA PHE A 103 -4.66 10.32 9.37
C PHE A 103 -4.23 10.70 10.80
N PRO A 104 -3.47 11.80 10.99
CA PRO A 104 -3.10 12.29 12.32
C PRO A 104 -4.29 12.53 13.26
N ASP A 105 -5.47 12.81 12.72
CA ASP A 105 -6.70 13.08 13.47
C ASP A 105 -7.72 11.92 13.44
N GLY A 106 -7.32 10.74 12.95
CA GLY A 106 -8.13 9.52 12.98
C GLY A 106 -8.27 8.82 11.63
N THR A 107 -8.95 7.67 11.64
CA THR A 107 -9.23 6.91 10.41
C THR A 107 -10.37 7.55 9.62
N LYS A 108 -10.18 7.71 8.32
CA LYS A 108 -11.17 8.29 7.39
C LYS A 108 -11.21 7.51 6.09
N LEU A 109 -12.38 7.46 5.46
CA LEU A 109 -12.55 6.93 4.12
C LEU A 109 -12.17 7.99 3.08
N VAL A 110 -11.27 7.65 2.17
CA VAL A 110 -10.94 8.44 0.98
C VAL A 110 -11.54 7.72 -0.22
N THR A 111 -12.24 8.46 -1.08
CA THR A 111 -12.75 7.94 -2.36
C THR A 111 -12.18 8.77 -3.50
N VAL A 112 -11.43 8.13 -4.39
CA VAL A 112 -10.94 8.74 -5.61
C VAL A 112 -11.87 8.32 -6.75
N HIS A 113 -12.65 9.26 -7.26
CA HIS A 113 -13.54 9.04 -8.42
C HIS A 113 -12.76 9.20 -9.71
N GLU A 114 -12.99 8.30 -10.67
CA GLU A 114 -12.33 8.26 -11.99
C GLU A 114 -10.82 8.52 -11.87
N PRO A 115 -10.08 7.62 -11.20
CA PRO A 115 -8.68 7.83 -10.86
C PRO A 115 -7.73 7.79 -12.07
N ILE A 116 -8.19 7.31 -13.23
CA ILE A 116 -7.38 7.16 -14.44
C ILE A 116 -8.03 7.98 -15.56
N ILE A 117 -7.33 9.03 -16.01
CA ILE A 117 -7.81 10.00 -17.01
C ILE A 117 -6.89 10.01 -18.22
#